data_AF-A0A9J5XZ86-F1
#
_entry.id   AF-A0A9J5XZ86-F1
#
_cell.length_a   1.000
_cell.length_b   1.000
_cell.length_c   1.000
_cell.angle_alpha   90.00
_cell.angle_beta   90.00
_cell.angle_gamma   90.00
#
_symmetry.space_group_name_H-M   'P 1'
#
loop_
_entity.id
_entity.type
_entity.pdbx_description
1 polymer ?
#
loop_
_entity_poly.entity_id
_entity_poly.type
_entity_poly.pdbx_seq_one_letter_code
_entity_poly.pdbx_strand_id
1 'polypeptide(L)'
;MAFFRSIVTAKTTAIAAAIPAAAFAVSSISSSSSQFERPSKNLKFGSISSSNPILQLSFAKNLQKTSPPSALHMETPSSNHQTSSDNGVVLPELLTEFMVDMSCQGCVNAVKSKLQTVEGVKNVDVDLDNQVVRILGSSPVKTMTEALEQTGRKARLIGQGVPDDFLISAAVAEFKGPDIFGVVRLAQVNMELTRIEANFSGMSPGKHAWSINEFGDLTRGAASTGKLYSPPLGDLVTLEVDEKGEAFYTGPKEKLRVADLIGRAIAVYATEDKTDPGLTAAVIARSAGVGENYKKICACDGTTIWEATNKL
;
A
#
# COMPACT_ATOMS: atom_id res chain seq x y z
N MET A 1 8.02 -73.52 -10.47
CA MET A 1 9.26 -72.81 -10.11
C MET A 1 8.89 -71.69 -9.15
N ALA A 2 9.26 -71.84 -7.88
CA ALA A 2 8.97 -70.89 -6.82
C ALA A 2 10.07 -69.83 -6.77
N PHE A 3 9.70 -68.55 -6.69
CA PHE A 3 10.62 -67.46 -6.40
C PHE A 3 10.32 -66.93 -4.99
N PHE A 4 11.15 -67.34 -4.04
CA PHE A 4 11.29 -66.68 -2.75
C PHE A 4 12.09 -65.37 -2.94
N ARG A 5 11.59 -64.26 -2.42
CA ARG A 5 12.41 -63.08 -2.14
C ARG A 5 12.17 -62.63 -0.70
N SER A 6 13.28 -62.62 0.04
CA SER A 6 13.41 -62.41 1.47
C SER A 6 13.10 -60.99 1.92
N ILE A 7 12.48 -60.88 3.09
CA ILE A 7 12.31 -59.65 3.87
C ILE A 7 13.60 -59.40 4.65
N VAL A 8 14.21 -58.23 4.49
CA VAL A 8 15.34 -57.77 5.30
C VAL A 8 14.82 -56.80 6.36
N THR A 9 14.92 -57.21 7.62
CA THR A 9 14.62 -56.37 8.79
C THR A 9 15.85 -55.56 9.15
N ALA A 10 15.82 -54.25 8.95
CA ALA A 10 16.85 -53.33 9.44
C ALA A 10 16.53 -52.93 10.90
N LYS A 11 17.42 -53.29 11.83
CA LYS A 11 17.42 -52.79 13.21
C LYS A 11 18.14 -51.45 13.23
N THR A 12 17.43 -50.37 13.54
CA THR A 12 18.03 -49.05 13.77
C THR A 12 18.36 -48.93 15.26
N THR A 13 19.64 -48.98 15.60
CA THR A 13 20.19 -48.66 16.92
C THR A 13 20.21 -47.15 17.12
N ALA A 14 19.51 -46.67 18.14
CA ALA A 14 19.55 -45.28 18.58
C ALA A 14 20.85 -45.02 19.36
N ILE A 15 21.67 -44.09 18.87
CA ILE A 15 22.84 -43.57 19.58
C ILE A 15 22.43 -42.22 20.16
N ALA A 16 22.31 -42.16 21.49
CA ALA A 16 22.10 -40.93 22.25
C ALA A 16 23.43 -40.18 22.35
N ALA A 17 23.55 -39.05 21.67
CA ALA A 17 24.65 -38.11 21.86
C ALA A 17 24.18 -36.98 22.81
N ALA A 18 24.70 -36.99 24.03
CA ALA A 18 24.52 -35.93 25.01
C ALA A 18 25.37 -34.71 24.59
N ILE A 19 24.71 -33.57 24.37
CA ILE A 19 25.36 -32.28 24.17
C ILE A 19 25.33 -31.53 25.51
N PRO A 20 26.48 -31.03 26.03
CA PRO A 20 26.50 -30.26 27.27
C PRO A 20 25.89 -28.87 27.05
N ALA A 21 24.95 -28.51 27.93
CA ALA A 21 24.37 -27.18 28.00
C ALA A 21 25.42 -26.19 28.52
N ALA A 22 25.91 -25.30 27.65
CA ALA A 22 26.68 -24.13 28.05
C ALA A 22 25.70 -23.05 28.55
N ALA A 23 25.77 -22.78 29.85
CA ALA A 23 25.07 -21.67 30.48
C ALA A 23 25.68 -20.34 30.02
N PHE A 24 24.96 -19.59 29.18
CA PHE A 24 25.27 -18.19 28.95
C PHE A 24 24.67 -17.37 30.08
N ALA A 25 25.54 -16.77 30.88
CA ALA A 25 25.20 -15.78 31.87
C ALA A 25 24.58 -14.56 31.17
N VAL A 26 23.32 -14.28 31.49
CA VAL A 26 22.66 -13.04 31.10
C VAL A 26 23.12 -11.97 32.09
N SER A 27 24.03 -11.11 31.66
CA SER A 27 24.40 -9.92 32.42
C SER A 27 23.21 -8.97 32.48
N SER A 28 22.66 -8.79 33.67
CA SER A 28 21.64 -7.81 33.99
C SER A 28 22.16 -6.40 33.69
N ILE A 29 21.70 -5.78 32.60
CA ILE A 29 21.91 -4.35 32.38
C ILE A 29 20.91 -3.61 33.27
N SER A 30 21.47 -2.93 34.27
CA SER A 30 20.76 -2.05 35.19
C SER A 30 20.01 -0.96 34.42
N SER A 31 18.69 -0.94 34.58
CA SER A 31 17.83 0.16 34.19
C SER A 31 18.08 1.35 35.12
N SER A 32 18.87 2.31 34.67
CA SER A 32 18.97 3.63 35.29
C SER A 32 17.71 4.44 34.94
N SER A 33 16.88 4.65 35.95
CA SER A 33 15.73 5.55 35.92
C SER A 33 16.18 7.01 35.77
N SER A 34 16.07 7.58 34.58
CA SER A 34 16.10 9.03 34.39
C SER A 34 14.68 9.57 34.50
N GLN A 35 14.38 10.19 35.64
CA GLN A 35 13.19 10.98 35.89
C GLN A 35 13.16 12.16 34.91
N PHE A 36 12.16 12.21 34.04
CA PHE A 36 11.81 13.42 33.29
C PHE A 36 10.81 14.23 34.14
N GLU A 37 11.32 15.23 34.85
CA GLU A 37 10.49 16.24 35.48
C GLU A 37 9.80 17.11 34.41
N ARG A 38 8.47 17.19 34.48
CA ARG A 38 7.68 18.19 33.75
C ARG A 38 7.75 19.53 34.50
N PRO A 39 8.17 20.64 33.87
CA PRO A 39 7.97 21.95 34.47
C PRO A 39 6.51 22.40 34.29
N SER A 40 5.74 22.28 35.37
CA SER A 40 4.44 22.94 35.55
C SER A 40 4.65 24.44 35.75
N LYS A 41 4.28 25.27 34.77
CA LYS A 41 4.14 26.73 34.98
C LYS A 41 2.66 27.09 35.11
N ASN A 42 2.33 27.38 36.36
CA ASN A 42 1.12 28.02 36.85
C ASN A 42 1.14 29.50 36.42
N LEU A 43 0.10 29.98 35.73
CA LEU A 43 -0.20 31.41 35.62
C LEU A 43 -1.68 31.61 35.98
N LYS A 44 -1.89 32.32 37.10
CA LYS A 44 -3.17 32.86 37.54
C LYS A 44 -3.08 34.39 37.53
N PHE A 45 -4.28 34.98 37.50
CA PHE A 45 -4.68 36.40 37.65
C PHE A 45 -4.66 37.24 36.36
N GLY A 46 -5.69 38.02 36.04
CA GLY A 46 -6.83 38.45 36.86
C GLY A 46 -8.04 38.90 36.04
N SER A 47 -9.15 39.02 36.76
CA SER A 47 -10.48 39.42 36.31
C SER A 47 -10.57 40.92 36.04
N ILE A 48 -11.23 41.33 34.96
CA ILE A 48 -11.93 42.63 34.88
C ILE A 48 -13.30 42.39 34.23
N SER A 49 -14.30 42.98 34.86
CA SER A 49 -15.73 42.90 34.57
C SER A 49 -16.19 44.22 33.94
N SER A 50 -17.03 44.19 32.91
CA SER A 50 -18.04 45.25 32.65
C SER A 50 -19.05 44.88 31.54
N SER A 51 -20.29 44.67 31.98
CA SER A 51 -21.57 45.17 31.44
C SER A 51 -21.87 45.24 29.92
N ASN A 52 -22.83 44.37 29.53
CA ASN A 52 -23.92 44.48 28.53
C ASN A 52 -24.51 45.90 28.27
N PRO A 53 -25.19 46.20 27.12
CA PRO A 53 -26.41 45.46 26.72
C PRO A 53 -26.77 45.29 25.21
N ILE A 54 -27.52 44.20 25.00
CA ILE A 54 -28.75 44.00 24.20
C ILE A 54 -29.13 45.07 23.16
N LEU A 55 -29.29 44.63 21.90
CA LEU A 55 -30.31 45.14 20.98
C LEU A 55 -30.76 44.04 20.01
N GLN A 56 -31.95 43.50 20.27
CA GLN A 56 -32.77 42.80 19.29
C GLN A 56 -33.41 43.83 18.36
N LEU A 57 -33.43 43.57 17.04
CA LEU A 57 -34.45 44.16 16.18
C LEU A 57 -34.95 43.11 15.18
N SER A 58 -36.18 42.69 15.41
CA SER A 58 -37.03 41.95 14.49
C SER A 58 -37.81 42.93 13.61
N PHE A 59 -37.82 42.73 12.30
CA PHE A 59 -38.85 43.27 11.40
C PHE A 59 -39.31 42.19 10.41
N ALA A 60 -40.63 42.11 10.23
CA ALA A 60 -41.33 41.10 9.48
C ALA A 60 -42.04 41.70 8.26
N LYS A 61 -42.10 40.92 7.17
CA LYS A 61 -43.04 40.93 6.00
C LYS A 61 -42.99 42.21 5.13
N ASN A 62 -43.16 42.20 3.80
CA ASN A 62 -43.99 41.38 2.92
C ASN A 62 -43.71 41.67 1.43
N LEU A 63 -44.16 40.77 0.55
CA LEU A 63 -44.64 40.94 -0.85
C LEU A 63 -43.70 41.01 -2.08
N GLN A 64 -43.98 40.06 -2.99
CA GLN A 64 -44.16 40.13 -4.47
C GLN A 64 -42.97 40.05 -5.46
N LYS A 65 -42.84 38.85 -6.04
CA LYS A 65 -42.95 38.45 -7.47
C LYS A 65 -42.50 39.46 -8.55
N THR A 66 -41.40 39.15 -9.24
CA THR A 66 -41.20 39.27 -10.71
C THR A 66 -39.90 38.56 -11.16
N SER A 67 -39.98 37.74 -12.21
CA SER A 67 -38.88 37.42 -13.17
C SER A 67 -38.76 38.57 -14.21
N PRO A 68 -37.77 38.71 -15.14
CA PRO A 68 -36.78 37.77 -15.73
C PRO A 68 -35.37 38.48 -15.93
N PRO A 69 -34.46 38.20 -16.90
CA PRO A 69 -34.31 37.13 -17.90
C PRO A 69 -32.94 36.41 -17.91
N SER A 70 -32.87 35.43 -18.82
CA SER A 70 -31.78 34.53 -19.17
C SER A 70 -30.39 35.18 -19.30
N ALA A 71 -29.39 34.54 -18.67
CA ALA A 71 -27.97 34.80 -18.90
C ALA A 71 -27.31 33.53 -19.46
N LEU A 72 -26.99 33.64 -20.76
CA LEU A 72 -25.88 33.08 -21.53
C LEU A 72 -25.18 31.80 -21.03
N HIS A 73 -25.22 30.80 -21.92
CA HIS A 73 -24.27 29.72 -22.10
C HIS A 73 -22.83 30.19 -21.80
N MET A 74 -22.20 29.60 -20.80
CA MET A 74 -20.77 29.73 -20.57
C MET A 74 -20.17 28.34 -20.76
N GLU A 75 -19.60 28.14 -21.94
CA GLU A 75 -18.79 26.97 -22.25
C GLU A 75 -17.62 26.94 -21.27
N THR A 76 -17.64 25.95 -20.38
CA THR A 76 -16.48 25.65 -19.55
C THR A 76 -15.51 24.89 -20.45
N PRO A 77 -14.25 25.32 -20.62
CA PRO A 77 -13.27 24.51 -21.32
C PRO A 77 -13.05 23.25 -20.49
N SER A 78 -13.51 22.11 -20.99
CA SER A 78 -12.99 20.81 -20.58
C SER A 78 -11.49 20.87 -20.76
N SER A 79 -10.78 21.04 -19.64
CA SER A 79 -9.36 20.76 -19.55
C SER A 79 -9.21 19.27 -19.88
N ASN A 80 -8.91 18.99 -21.15
CA ASN A 80 -8.40 17.70 -21.58
C ASN A 80 -7.09 17.47 -20.83
N HIS A 81 -7.17 16.79 -19.69
CA HIS A 81 -6.06 15.99 -19.22
C HIS A 81 -5.87 14.86 -20.23
N GLN A 82 -5.12 15.16 -21.29
CA GLN A 82 -4.49 14.14 -22.11
C GLN A 82 -3.42 13.48 -21.25
N THR A 83 -3.82 12.39 -20.60
CA THR A 83 -2.93 11.43 -19.97
C THR A 83 -2.02 10.88 -21.07
N SER A 84 -0.79 11.36 -21.13
CA SER A 84 0.23 10.88 -22.06
C SER A 84 0.84 9.58 -21.54
N SER A 85 0.22 8.46 -21.90
CA SER A 85 0.82 7.13 -22.13
C SER A 85 -0.25 6.16 -22.63
N ASP A 86 -0.85 6.45 -23.79
CA ASP A 86 -1.69 5.49 -24.50
C ASP A 86 -0.84 4.75 -25.55
N ASN A 87 -0.01 3.83 -25.05
CA ASN A 87 0.05 2.53 -25.70
C ASN A 87 -0.88 1.67 -24.86
N GLY A 88 -1.91 1.07 -25.45
CA GLY A 88 -2.87 0.19 -24.78
C GLY A 88 -2.23 -1.05 -24.17
N VAL A 89 -1.44 -0.86 -23.10
CA VAL A 89 -0.81 -1.92 -22.33
C VAL A 89 -1.92 -2.55 -21.51
N VAL A 90 -2.49 -3.61 -22.07
CA VAL A 90 -3.43 -4.47 -21.35
C VAL A 90 -2.71 -5.03 -20.14
N LEU A 91 -3.13 -4.61 -18.94
CA LEU A 91 -2.54 -5.14 -17.71
C LEU A 91 -2.92 -6.61 -17.56
N PRO A 92 -1.96 -7.46 -17.17
CA PRO A 92 -2.24 -8.85 -16.89
C PRO A 92 -3.21 -8.99 -15.71
N GLU A 93 -4.01 -10.03 -15.78
CA GLU A 93 -5.03 -10.33 -14.78
C GLU A 93 -4.42 -11.06 -13.60
N LEU A 94 -4.88 -10.71 -12.41
CA LEU A 94 -4.55 -11.39 -11.17
C LEU A 94 -5.72 -11.25 -10.20
N LEU A 95 -5.68 -12.02 -9.11
CA LEU A 95 -6.61 -11.83 -8.00
C LEU A 95 -6.08 -10.76 -7.05
N THR A 96 -6.96 -9.83 -6.71
CA THR A 96 -6.73 -8.80 -5.69
C THR A 96 -7.74 -9.00 -4.58
N GLU A 97 -7.27 -9.08 -3.33
CA GLU A 97 -8.10 -9.33 -2.15
C GLU A 97 -8.11 -8.11 -1.24
N PHE A 98 -9.31 -7.62 -0.93
CA PHE A 98 -9.57 -6.53 -0.02
C PHE A 98 -10.34 -7.02 1.20
N MET A 99 -9.99 -6.50 2.36
CA MET A 99 -10.90 -6.49 3.51
C MET A 99 -11.80 -5.27 3.35
N VAL A 100 -13.12 -5.44 3.45
CA VAL A 100 -14.09 -4.34 3.28
C VAL A 100 -15.14 -4.39 4.39
N ASP A 101 -15.36 -3.28 5.09
CA ASP A 101 -16.33 -3.22 6.18
C ASP A 101 -17.78 -3.41 5.68
N MET A 102 -18.33 -4.59 5.91
CA MET A 102 -19.65 -5.03 5.46
C MET A 102 -20.36 -5.80 6.59
N SER A 103 -21.63 -5.49 6.82
CA SER A 103 -22.42 -6.07 7.93
C SER A 103 -23.73 -6.72 7.49
N CYS A 104 -24.11 -6.61 6.21
CA CYS A 104 -25.36 -7.19 5.70
C CYS A 104 -25.30 -7.47 4.19
N GLN A 105 -26.28 -8.20 3.67
CA GLN A 105 -26.38 -8.52 2.24
C GLN A 105 -26.56 -7.28 1.36
N GLY A 106 -27.17 -6.21 1.87
CA GLY A 106 -27.24 -4.92 1.17
C GLY A 106 -25.86 -4.32 0.92
N CYS A 107 -24.92 -4.48 1.87
CA CYS A 107 -23.54 -4.07 1.72
C CYS A 107 -22.86 -4.81 0.57
N VAL A 108 -23.03 -6.14 0.54
CA VAL A 108 -22.47 -7.02 -0.50
C VAL A 108 -22.95 -6.59 -1.88
N ASN A 109 -24.26 -6.36 -2.03
CA ASN A 109 -24.84 -5.98 -3.31
C ASN A 109 -24.32 -4.61 -3.78
N ALA A 110 -24.21 -3.64 -2.89
CA ALA A 110 -23.66 -2.32 -3.22
C ALA A 110 -22.20 -2.40 -3.70
N VAL A 111 -21.37 -3.20 -3.01
CA VAL A 111 -19.96 -3.42 -3.37
C VAL A 111 -19.85 -4.13 -4.72
N LYS A 112 -20.58 -5.23 -4.93
CA LYS A 112 -20.56 -5.98 -6.20
C LYS A 112 -20.98 -5.10 -7.38
N SER A 113 -22.12 -4.42 -7.26
CA SER A 113 -22.63 -3.55 -8.32
C SER A 113 -21.65 -2.43 -8.66
N LYS A 114 -21.01 -1.82 -7.66
CA LYS A 114 -20.03 -0.76 -7.89
C LYS A 114 -18.79 -1.28 -8.60
N LEU A 115 -18.21 -2.39 -8.14
CA LEU A 115 -16.99 -2.96 -8.73
C LEU A 115 -17.22 -3.50 -10.15
N GLN A 116 -18.40 -4.03 -10.47
CA GLN A 116 -18.73 -4.50 -11.81
C GLN A 116 -18.79 -3.38 -12.86
N THR A 117 -18.95 -2.12 -12.44
CA THR A 117 -18.86 -0.96 -13.34
C THR A 117 -17.43 -0.51 -13.62
N VAL A 118 -16.44 -1.05 -12.89
CA VAL A 118 -15.03 -0.67 -13.05
C VAL A 118 -14.44 -1.40 -14.25
N GLU A 119 -13.85 -0.65 -15.17
CA GLU A 119 -13.17 -1.22 -16.33
C GLU A 119 -12.01 -2.13 -15.92
N GLY A 120 -11.91 -3.29 -16.57
CA GLY A 120 -10.90 -4.30 -16.28
C GLY A 120 -11.29 -5.31 -15.19
N VAL A 121 -12.40 -5.11 -14.48
CA VAL A 121 -12.94 -6.10 -13.53
C VAL A 121 -13.66 -7.21 -14.30
N LYS A 122 -13.25 -8.45 -14.07
CA LYS A 122 -13.87 -9.65 -14.67
C LYS A 122 -14.79 -10.38 -13.72
N ASN A 123 -14.37 -10.56 -12.48
CA ASN A 123 -15.15 -11.28 -11.48
C ASN A 123 -14.98 -10.63 -10.11
N VAL A 124 -16.06 -10.65 -9.33
CA VAL A 124 -16.10 -10.16 -7.95
C VAL A 124 -16.73 -11.24 -7.08
N ASP A 125 -15.92 -11.84 -6.22
CA ASP A 125 -16.34 -12.74 -5.16
C ASP A 125 -16.37 -11.99 -3.82
N VAL A 126 -17.39 -12.24 -3.01
CA VAL A 126 -17.59 -11.55 -1.73
C VAL A 126 -17.93 -12.57 -0.66
N ASP A 127 -17.09 -12.60 0.36
CA ASP A 127 -17.25 -13.38 1.58
C ASP A 127 -17.67 -12.42 2.70
N LEU A 128 -18.96 -12.40 3.00
CA LEU A 128 -19.53 -11.51 4.02
C LEU A 128 -19.06 -11.88 5.43
N ASP A 129 -18.93 -13.18 5.72
CA ASP A 129 -18.56 -13.68 7.06
C ASP A 129 -17.14 -13.25 7.43
N ASN A 130 -16.24 -13.28 6.45
CA ASN A 130 -14.87 -12.82 6.62
C ASN A 130 -14.66 -11.33 6.31
N GLN A 131 -15.69 -10.63 5.79
CA GLN A 131 -15.61 -9.25 5.31
C GLN A 131 -14.56 -9.06 4.21
N VAL A 132 -14.52 -9.98 3.25
CA VAL A 132 -13.50 -10.05 2.20
C VAL A 132 -14.14 -9.94 0.83
N VAL A 133 -13.47 -9.19 -0.05
CA VAL A 133 -13.83 -9.00 -1.46
C VAL A 133 -12.64 -9.41 -2.31
N ARG A 134 -12.83 -10.40 -3.18
CA ARG A 134 -11.83 -10.86 -4.14
C ARG A 134 -12.23 -10.40 -5.53
N ILE A 135 -11.28 -9.79 -6.23
CA ILE A 135 -11.50 -9.19 -7.54
C ILE A 135 -10.51 -9.83 -8.50
N LEU A 136 -11.02 -10.52 -9.52
CA LEU A 136 -10.23 -10.97 -10.66
C LEU A 136 -10.32 -9.91 -11.75
N GLY A 137 -9.19 -9.44 -12.24
CA GLY A 137 -9.17 -8.48 -13.33
C GLY A 137 -7.83 -7.82 -13.56
N SER A 138 -7.84 -6.83 -14.46
CA SER A 138 -6.70 -6.03 -14.88
C SER A 138 -6.70 -4.62 -14.28
N SER A 139 -7.76 -4.21 -13.56
CA SER A 139 -7.89 -2.87 -12.97
C SER A 139 -6.79 -2.58 -11.92
N PRO A 140 -6.22 -1.35 -11.87
CA PRO A 140 -5.27 -0.94 -10.83
C PRO A 140 -5.85 -0.99 -9.41
N VAL A 141 -5.00 -1.23 -8.41
CA VAL A 141 -5.40 -1.24 -6.98
C VAL A 141 -6.02 0.09 -6.58
N LYS A 142 -5.45 1.21 -7.05
CA LYS A 142 -5.97 2.55 -6.76
C LYS A 142 -7.43 2.70 -7.20
N THR A 143 -7.71 2.35 -8.45
CA THR A 143 -9.08 2.41 -9.03
C THR A 143 -10.06 1.53 -8.27
N MET A 144 -9.67 0.31 -7.90
CA MET A 144 -10.53 -0.58 -7.11
C MET A 144 -10.76 -0.05 -5.69
N THR A 145 -9.74 0.53 -5.07
CA THR A 145 -9.83 1.13 -3.72
C THR A 145 -10.79 2.32 -3.73
N GLU A 146 -10.63 3.24 -4.68
CA GLU A 146 -11.52 4.39 -4.84
C GLU A 146 -12.98 3.95 -5.10
N ALA A 147 -13.18 2.92 -5.93
CA ALA A 147 -14.51 2.39 -6.20
C ALA A 147 -15.16 1.79 -4.94
N LEU A 148 -14.39 1.09 -4.11
CA LEU A 148 -14.86 0.57 -2.82
C LEU A 148 -15.19 1.69 -1.84
N GLU A 149 -14.34 2.70 -1.73
CA GLU A 149 -14.55 3.86 -0.85
C GLU A 149 -15.78 4.69 -1.24
N GLN A 150 -16.07 4.79 -2.54
CA GLN A 150 -17.30 5.43 -3.06
C GLN A 150 -18.58 4.73 -2.60
N THR A 151 -18.51 3.49 -2.10
CA THR A 151 -19.65 2.83 -1.46
C THR A 151 -19.88 3.26 0.00
N GLY A 152 -19.05 4.18 0.51
CA GLY A 152 -19.06 4.63 1.91
C GLY A 152 -18.39 3.63 2.86
N ARG A 153 -17.53 2.75 2.35
CA ARG A 153 -16.91 1.66 3.11
C ARG A 153 -15.41 1.82 3.19
N LYS A 154 -14.85 1.48 4.35
CA LYS A 154 -13.40 1.33 4.48
C LYS A 154 -12.98 0.05 3.76
N ALA A 155 -11.98 0.17 2.89
CA ALA A 155 -11.37 -0.94 2.19
C ALA A 155 -9.87 -0.94 2.44
N ARG A 156 -9.32 -2.13 2.64
CA ARG A 156 -7.88 -2.33 2.82
C ARG A 156 -7.42 -3.48 1.96
N LEU A 157 -6.40 -3.24 1.13
CA LEU A 157 -5.75 -4.31 0.39
C LEU A 157 -5.09 -5.29 1.36
N ILE A 158 -5.38 -6.58 1.21
CA ILE A 158 -4.82 -7.65 2.06
C ILE A 158 -4.09 -8.73 1.27
N GLY A 159 -4.27 -8.83 -0.05
CA GLY A 159 -3.56 -9.82 -0.86
C GLY A 159 -3.55 -9.50 -2.35
N GLN A 160 -2.49 -9.90 -3.06
CA GLN A 160 -2.40 -9.87 -4.53
C GLN A 160 -1.69 -11.10 -5.09
N GLY A 161 -2.08 -11.52 -6.29
CA GLY A 161 -1.36 -12.51 -7.08
C GLY A 161 -2.28 -13.59 -7.64
N VAL A 162 -1.67 -14.70 -8.04
CA VAL A 162 -2.37 -15.91 -8.48
C VAL A 162 -2.23 -16.95 -7.37
N PRO A 163 -3.33 -17.34 -6.69
CA PRO A 163 -3.31 -18.37 -5.65
C PRO A 163 -2.70 -19.68 -6.17
N ASP A 164 -2.14 -20.47 -5.27
CA ASP A 164 -1.59 -21.82 -5.48
C ASP A 164 -0.39 -21.95 -6.44
N ASP A 165 -0.12 -20.94 -7.27
CA ASP A 165 0.98 -20.97 -8.25
C ASP A 165 2.34 -20.53 -7.66
N PHE A 166 2.33 -19.66 -6.63
CA PHE A 166 3.55 -19.04 -6.09
C PHE A 166 3.57 -19.02 -4.56
N LEU A 167 4.70 -19.42 -3.97
CA LEU A 167 4.95 -19.27 -2.52
C LEU A 167 5.16 -17.82 -2.08
N ILE A 168 5.55 -16.95 -3.01
CA ILE A 168 5.71 -15.51 -2.80
C ILE A 168 5.09 -14.82 -4.01
N SER A 169 3.80 -14.51 -3.90
CA SER A 169 3.05 -13.88 -4.99
C SER A 169 3.09 -12.35 -4.94
N ALA A 170 3.44 -11.76 -3.81
CA ALA A 170 3.40 -10.31 -3.64
C ALA A 170 4.58 -9.74 -2.82
N ALA A 171 4.95 -8.51 -3.15
CA ALA A 171 5.91 -7.71 -2.40
C ALA A 171 5.50 -6.24 -2.39
N VAL A 172 6.05 -5.49 -1.44
CA VAL A 172 5.80 -4.06 -1.27
C VAL A 172 7.08 -3.34 -0.87
N ALA A 173 7.31 -2.16 -1.45
CA ALA A 173 8.30 -1.20 -0.98
C ALA A 173 7.57 0.09 -0.57
N GLU A 174 7.78 0.52 0.67
CA GLU A 174 7.08 1.67 1.26
C GLU A 174 8.07 2.79 1.59
N PHE A 175 7.84 3.96 1.02
CA PHE A 175 8.59 5.19 1.22
C PHE A 175 7.84 6.04 2.26
N LYS A 176 8.47 6.30 3.41
CA LYS A 176 7.83 6.90 4.59
C LYS A 176 8.20 8.36 4.83
N GLY A 177 8.78 9.04 3.85
CA GLY A 177 9.24 10.43 3.99
C GLY A 177 10.66 10.56 4.56
N PRO A 178 11.05 11.79 4.98
CA PRO A 178 10.16 12.89 5.33
C PRO A 178 9.55 13.63 4.13
N ASP A 179 10.23 13.68 2.99
CA ASP A 179 9.79 14.51 1.85
C ASP A 179 8.98 13.70 0.82
N ILE A 180 9.45 12.50 0.49
CA ILE A 180 8.83 11.63 -0.50
C ILE A 180 8.12 10.47 0.19
N PHE A 181 6.81 10.38 -0.02
CA PHE A 181 5.98 9.26 0.40
C PHE A 181 5.61 8.42 -0.81
N GLY A 182 5.40 7.12 -0.61
CA GLY A 182 5.00 6.28 -1.72
C GLY A 182 4.91 4.82 -1.39
N VAL A 183 4.21 4.09 -2.25
CA VAL A 183 4.04 2.65 -2.15
C VAL A 183 4.22 2.05 -3.53
N VAL A 184 5.17 1.13 -3.64
CA VAL A 184 5.35 0.27 -4.82
C VAL A 184 4.91 -1.14 -4.47
N ARG A 185 3.97 -1.68 -5.23
CA ARG A 185 3.46 -3.04 -5.11
C ARG A 185 3.95 -3.86 -6.30
N LEU A 186 4.41 -5.06 -6.01
CA LEU A 186 4.82 -6.03 -7.01
C LEU A 186 3.99 -7.28 -6.82
N ALA A 187 3.32 -7.73 -7.87
CA ALA A 187 2.50 -8.93 -7.86
C ALA A 187 2.91 -9.87 -8.99
N GLN A 188 3.27 -11.10 -8.64
CA GLN A 188 3.62 -12.14 -9.61
C GLN A 188 2.35 -12.57 -10.33
N VAL A 189 2.39 -12.55 -11.67
CA VAL A 189 1.30 -13.02 -12.52
C VAL A 189 1.62 -14.43 -13.02
N ASN A 190 2.82 -14.62 -13.55
CA ASN A 190 3.34 -15.92 -13.96
C ASN A 190 4.86 -15.92 -13.83
N MET A 191 5.55 -17.02 -14.13
CA MET A 191 7.03 -17.13 -14.00
C MET A 191 7.84 -16.09 -14.78
N GLU A 192 7.26 -15.47 -15.81
CA GLU A 192 7.91 -14.51 -16.70
C GLU A 192 7.37 -13.08 -16.56
N LEU A 193 6.38 -12.84 -15.70
CA LEU A 193 5.68 -11.57 -15.65
C LEU A 193 5.36 -11.16 -14.21
N THR A 194 5.84 -9.98 -13.83
CA THR A 194 5.43 -9.28 -12.60
C THR A 194 4.68 -8.03 -12.96
N ARG A 195 3.56 -7.76 -12.29
CA ARG A 195 2.88 -6.48 -12.36
C ARG A 195 3.43 -5.55 -11.30
N ILE A 196 3.74 -4.32 -11.69
CA ILE A 196 4.25 -3.27 -10.80
C ILE A 196 3.21 -2.15 -10.76
N GLU A 197 2.86 -1.71 -9.55
CA GLU A 197 2.03 -0.53 -9.31
C GLU A 197 2.74 0.38 -8.33
N ALA A 198 2.90 1.65 -8.69
CA ALA A 198 3.56 2.64 -7.86
C ALA A 198 2.72 3.91 -7.74
N ASN A 199 2.74 4.47 -6.53
CA ASN A 199 2.15 5.76 -6.21
C ASN A 199 3.18 6.51 -5.38
N PHE A 200 3.52 7.73 -5.78
CA PHE A 200 4.44 8.60 -5.06
C PHE A 200 3.81 9.98 -4.87
N SER A 201 4.14 10.62 -3.75
CA SER A 201 3.78 12.01 -3.44
C SER A 201 4.98 12.75 -2.82
N GLY A 202 4.98 14.08 -2.95
CA GLY A 202 6.05 14.94 -2.46
C GLY A 202 7.29 15.00 -3.35
N MET A 203 7.17 14.58 -4.62
CA MET A 203 8.26 14.67 -5.59
C MET A 203 8.27 16.05 -6.28
N SER A 204 9.43 16.44 -6.83
CA SER A 204 9.49 17.63 -7.69
C SER A 204 8.80 17.34 -9.04
N PRO A 205 8.04 18.29 -9.62
CA PRO A 205 7.45 18.10 -10.94
C PRO A 205 8.50 17.82 -12.02
N GLY A 206 8.21 16.92 -12.94
CA GLY A 206 9.09 16.55 -14.04
C GLY A 206 9.44 15.07 -14.08
N LYS A 207 10.54 14.74 -14.77
CA LYS A 207 10.94 13.38 -15.08
C LYS A 207 11.95 12.84 -14.08
N HIS A 208 11.61 11.70 -13.50
CA HIS A 208 12.43 11.03 -12.50
C HIS A 208 12.73 9.60 -12.94
N ALA A 209 13.97 9.16 -12.77
CA ALA A 209 14.27 7.74 -12.85
C ALA A 209 13.96 7.03 -11.53
N TRP A 210 13.74 5.73 -11.64
CA TRP A 210 13.66 4.80 -10.52
C TRP A 210 14.16 3.44 -10.96
N SER A 211 14.61 2.63 -10.02
CA SER A 211 15.17 1.31 -10.32
C SER A 211 15.10 0.37 -9.14
N ILE A 212 15.21 -0.93 -9.43
CA ILE A 212 15.51 -1.96 -8.46
C ILE A 212 17.02 -2.08 -8.35
N ASN A 213 17.56 -1.90 -7.15
CA ASN A 213 18.99 -1.98 -6.86
C ASN A 213 19.35 -3.28 -6.14
N GLU A 214 20.64 -3.63 -6.15
CA GLU A 214 21.14 -4.92 -5.71
C GLU A 214 20.85 -5.22 -4.23
N PHE A 215 21.00 -4.21 -3.38
CA PHE A 215 20.93 -4.36 -1.92
C PHE A 215 19.79 -3.55 -1.30
N GLY A 216 19.12 -4.15 -0.31
CA GLY A 216 18.22 -3.47 0.63
C GLY A 216 18.94 -2.76 1.77
N ASP A 217 20.15 -2.22 1.54
CA ASP A 217 20.90 -1.47 2.55
C ASP A 217 20.53 0.01 2.50
N LEU A 218 19.84 0.48 3.54
CA LEU A 218 19.40 1.87 3.71
C LEU A 218 20.26 2.66 4.71
N THR A 219 21.42 2.15 5.14
CA THR A 219 22.30 2.83 6.12
C THR A 219 22.75 4.22 5.68
N ARG A 220 22.81 4.47 4.36
CA ARG A 220 23.05 5.78 3.74
C ARG A 220 21.99 6.12 2.71
N GLY A 221 20.73 5.75 2.97
CA GLY A 221 19.62 5.97 2.03
C GLY A 221 19.85 5.24 0.70
N ALA A 222 19.52 5.89 -0.42
CA ALA A 222 19.69 5.30 -1.74
C ALA A 222 21.16 5.00 -2.09
N ALA A 223 22.12 5.77 -1.54
CA ALA A 223 23.54 5.63 -1.82
C ALA A 223 24.16 4.29 -1.38
N SER A 224 23.53 3.57 -0.44
CA SER A 224 23.99 2.26 0.04
C SER A 224 23.30 1.07 -0.66
N THR A 225 22.36 1.31 -1.57
CA THR A 225 21.59 0.23 -2.23
C THR A 225 22.35 -0.52 -3.32
N GLY A 226 23.60 -0.11 -3.61
CA GLY A 226 24.45 -0.75 -4.60
C GLY A 226 24.07 -0.38 -6.04
N LYS A 227 24.44 -1.25 -6.99
CA LYS A 227 24.20 -1.03 -8.42
C LYS A 227 22.80 -1.49 -8.82
N LEU A 228 22.44 -1.20 -10.07
CA LEU A 228 21.22 -1.71 -10.71
C LEU A 228 21.16 -3.25 -10.64
N TYR A 229 20.01 -3.78 -10.22
CA TYR A 229 19.77 -5.22 -10.18
C TYR A 229 19.74 -5.82 -11.58
N SER A 230 20.55 -6.88 -11.80
CA SER A 230 20.57 -7.71 -13.01
C SER A 230 20.33 -6.92 -14.32
N PRO A 231 21.20 -5.96 -14.68
CA PRO A 231 20.94 -5.03 -15.80
C PRO A 231 20.61 -5.78 -17.11
N PRO A 232 19.57 -5.37 -17.88
CA PRO A 232 18.72 -4.18 -17.69
C PRO A 232 17.44 -4.43 -16.87
N LEU A 233 17.33 -5.58 -16.17
CA LEU A 233 16.08 -6.02 -15.57
C LEU A 233 15.58 -5.10 -14.44
N GLY A 234 16.49 -4.62 -13.59
CA GLY A 234 16.18 -3.68 -12.53
C GLY A 234 15.91 -2.26 -13.01
N ASP A 235 16.09 -1.97 -14.30
CA ASP A 235 15.76 -0.66 -14.87
C ASP A 235 14.25 -0.51 -15.04
N LEU A 236 13.67 0.55 -14.50
CA LEU A 236 12.25 0.84 -14.61
C LEU A 236 12.04 2.05 -15.53
N VAL A 237 10.81 2.21 -16.01
CA VAL A 237 10.45 3.29 -16.95
C VAL A 237 10.60 4.66 -16.27
N THR A 238 10.70 5.76 -17.01
CA THR A 238 10.66 7.10 -16.39
C THR A 238 9.35 7.33 -15.62
N LEU A 239 9.45 7.84 -14.39
CA LEU A 239 8.32 8.40 -13.65
C LEU A 239 8.09 9.83 -14.08
N GLU A 240 6.89 10.12 -14.57
CA GLU A 240 6.42 11.46 -14.84
C GLU A 240 5.67 11.96 -13.59
N VAL A 241 6.19 13.00 -12.96
CA VAL A 241 5.62 13.63 -11.78
C VAL A 241 4.84 14.88 -12.20
N ASP A 242 3.59 14.98 -11.75
CA ASP A 242 2.72 16.11 -12.06
C ASP A 242 3.09 17.39 -11.29
N GLU A 243 2.38 18.49 -11.58
CA GLU A 243 2.60 19.78 -10.91
C GLU A 243 2.30 19.76 -9.40
N LYS A 244 1.56 18.76 -8.91
CA LYS A 244 1.24 18.57 -7.49
C LYS A 244 2.30 17.73 -6.77
N GLY A 245 3.30 17.23 -7.50
CA GLY A 245 4.31 16.34 -6.94
C GLY A 245 3.85 14.90 -6.78
N GLU A 246 2.81 14.50 -7.51
CA GLU A 246 2.25 13.15 -7.52
C GLU A 246 2.71 12.38 -8.75
N ALA A 247 3.01 11.09 -8.59
CA ALA A 247 3.31 10.19 -9.70
C ALA A 247 2.61 8.85 -9.54
N PHE A 248 2.05 8.37 -10.65
CA PHE A 248 1.34 7.10 -10.73
C PHE A 248 1.92 6.25 -11.85
N TYR A 249 2.28 5.02 -11.55
CA TYR A 249 2.71 4.04 -12.54
C TYR A 249 1.98 2.73 -12.34
N THR A 250 1.57 2.11 -13.43
CA THR A 250 1.07 0.74 -13.43
C THR A 250 1.50 0.07 -14.73
N GLY A 251 2.16 -1.07 -14.63
CA GLY A 251 2.65 -1.76 -15.83
C GLY A 251 3.15 -3.17 -15.55
N PRO A 252 3.20 -4.02 -16.59
CA PRO A 252 3.87 -5.30 -16.52
C PRO A 252 5.39 -5.14 -16.67
N LYS A 253 6.14 -6.02 -16.03
CA LYS A 253 7.58 -6.16 -16.19
C LYS A 253 7.91 -7.63 -16.46
N GLU A 254 8.42 -7.88 -17.66
CA GLU A 254 8.83 -9.21 -18.09
C GLU A 254 10.13 -9.66 -17.39
N LYS A 255 10.29 -10.99 -17.30
CA LYS A 255 11.46 -11.70 -16.77
C LYS A 255 11.83 -11.32 -15.33
N LEU A 256 10.88 -10.75 -14.59
CA LEU A 256 11.04 -10.35 -13.21
C LEU A 256 10.25 -11.31 -12.32
N ARG A 257 10.91 -11.85 -11.29
CA ARG A 257 10.28 -12.72 -10.28
C ARG A 257 10.30 -12.05 -8.92
N VAL A 258 9.13 -11.89 -8.30
CA VAL A 258 8.95 -11.25 -6.99
C VAL A 258 9.84 -11.88 -5.91
N ALA A 259 9.97 -13.21 -5.91
CA ALA A 259 10.81 -13.93 -4.96
C ALA A 259 12.29 -13.49 -5.00
N ASP A 260 12.83 -13.14 -6.18
CA ASP A 260 14.21 -12.71 -6.35
C ASP A 260 14.45 -11.26 -5.89
N LEU A 261 13.38 -10.51 -5.64
CA LEU A 261 13.41 -9.10 -5.27
C LEU A 261 13.36 -8.87 -3.77
N ILE A 262 12.94 -9.87 -3.00
CA ILE A 262 12.81 -9.74 -1.55
C ILE A 262 14.17 -9.39 -0.93
N GLY A 263 14.19 -8.31 -0.14
CA GLY A 263 15.40 -7.81 0.51
C GLY A 263 16.29 -6.93 -0.36
N ARG A 264 15.89 -6.65 -1.62
CA ARG A 264 16.48 -5.61 -2.47
C ARG A 264 15.84 -4.25 -2.19
N ALA A 265 16.28 -3.20 -2.85
CA ALA A 265 15.67 -1.87 -2.72
C ALA A 265 15.12 -1.35 -4.05
N ILE A 266 14.06 -0.56 -3.98
CA ILE A 266 13.68 0.38 -5.05
C ILE A 266 14.27 1.73 -4.68
N ALA A 267 15.03 2.32 -5.60
CA ALA A 267 15.58 3.67 -5.47
C ALA A 267 14.89 4.62 -6.47
N VAL A 268 14.67 5.86 -6.05
CA VAL A 268 14.12 6.96 -6.86
C VAL A 268 15.20 8.02 -6.98
N TYR A 269 15.40 8.59 -8.17
CA TYR A 269 16.49 9.51 -8.50
C TYR A 269 15.96 10.90 -8.82
N ALA A 270 16.84 11.90 -8.75
CA ALA A 270 16.48 13.29 -9.00
C ALA A 270 16.18 13.57 -10.47
N THR A 271 16.88 12.87 -11.37
CA THR A 271 16.76 13.03 -12.81
C THR A 271 16.70 11.67 -13.52
N GLU A 272 16.41 11.66 -14.81
CA GLU A 272 16.38 10.44 -15.63
C GLU A 272 17.74 9.75 -15.76
N ASP A 273 18.83 10.52 -15.66
CA ASP A 273 20.18 10.04 -15.96
C ASP A 273 20.80 9.16 -14.84
N LYS A 274 20.16 9.09 -13.65
CA LYS A 274 20.62 8.32 -12.48
C LYS A 274 22.08 8.62 -12.10
N THR A 275 22.52 9.86 -12.30
CA THR A 275 23.88 10.31 -11.97
C THR A 275 24.02 10.62 -10.49
N ASP A 276 22.92 10.99 -9.84
CA ASP A 276 22.85 11.17 -8.40
C ASP A 276 22.77 9.83 -7.65
N PRO A 277 23.17 9.79 -6.37
CA PRO A 277 23.09 8.57 -5.55
C PRO A 277 21.66 8.10 -5.21
N GLY A 278 20.62 8.78 -5.72
CA GLY A 278 19.21 8.56 -5.43
C GLY A 278 18.70 9.51 -4.36
N LEU A 279 17.48 10.01 -4.55
CA LEU A 279 16.74 10.85 -3.60
C LEU A 279 16.29 10.04 -2.37
N THR A 280 15.76 8.84 -2.60
CA THR A 280 15.21 7.98 -1.56
C THR A 280 15.19 6.53 -2.03
N ALA A 281 15.15 5.61 -1.08
CA ALA A 281 15.03 4.18 -1.36
C ALA A 281 14.22 3.47 -0.28
N ALA A 282 13.55 2.39 -0.70
CA ALA A 282 12.78 1.53 0.19
C ALA A 282 13.10 0.06 -0.08
N VAL A 283 13.21 -0.74 0.98
CA VAL A 283 13.42 -2.19 0.88
C VAL A 283 12.14 -2.85 0.37
N ILE A 284 12.29 -3.75 -0.59
CA ILE A 284 11.24 -4.63 -1.09
C ILE A 284 11.01 -5.73 -0.06
N ALA A 285 9.92 -5.61 0.69
CA ALA A 285 9.49 -6.56 1.70
C ALA A 285 8.43 -7.51 1.13
N ARG A 286 8.31 -8.69 1.74
CA ARG A 286 7.22 -9.63 1.42
C ARG A 286 5.88 -8.98 1.73
N SER A 287 4.92 -9.16 0.83
CA SER A 287 3.51 -8.84 1.06
C SER A 287 2.70 -10.12 0.98
N ALA A 288 1.54 -10.13 1.62
CA ALA A 288 0.64 -11.27 1.56
C ALA A 288 0.09 -11.47 0.14
N GLY A 289 0.03 -12.73 -0.27
CA GLY A 289 -0.78 -13.21 -1.37
C GLY A 289 -2.26 -13.27 -1.02
N VAL A 290 -3.07 -13.56 -2.02
CA VAL A 290 -4.51 -13.81 -1.83
C VAL A 290 -4.69 -15.05 -0.96
N GLY A 291 -5.47 -14.96 0.11
CA GLY A 291 -5.64 -16.08 1.04
C GLY A 291 -4.70 -16.10 2.24
N GLU A 292 -3.66 -15.25 2.26
CA GLU A 292 -2.60 -15.34 3.26
C GLU A 292 -2.77 -14.42 4.47
N ASN A 293 -3.72 -13.46 4.43
CA ASN A 293 -3.80 -12.41 5.46
C ASN A 293 -5.22 -11.99 5.84
N TYR A 294 -5.77 -12.68 6.84
CA TYR A 294 -7.06 -12.37 7.46
C TYR A 294 -6.94 -11.74 8.86
N LYS A 295 -5.79 -11.13 9.17
CA LYS A 295 -5.56 -10.50 10.48
C LYS A 295 -6.57 -9.37 10.68
N LYS A 296 -7.38 -9.45 11.72
CA LYS A 296 -8.38 -8.41 12.12
C LYS A 296 -7.90 -7.51 13.25
N ILE A 297 -6.92 -7.96 14.03
CA ILE A 297 -6.41 -7.29 15.23
C ILE A 297 -4.91 -7.07 15.08
N CYS A 298 -4.42 -5.86 15.33
CA CYS A 298 -3.00 -5.59 15.41
C CYS A 298 -2.41 -6.19 16.68
N ALA A 299 -1.29 -6.91 16.57
CA ALA A 299 -0.65 -7.54 17.73
C ALA A 299 0.14 -6.54 18.59
N CYS A 300 0.48 -5.37 18.04
CA CYS A 300 1.28 -4.36 18.73
C CYS A 300 0.48 -3.60 19.78
N ASP A 301 -0.79 -3.30 19.50
CA ASP A 301 -1.63 -2.43 20.34
C ASP A 301 -3.04 -2.99 20.58
N GLY A 302 -3.37 -4.15 20.01
CA GLY A 302 -4.68 -4.79 20.16
C GLY A 302 -5.81 -4.07 19.42
N THR A 303 -5.52 -3.06 18.60
CA THR A 303 -6.54 -2.32 17.87
C THR A 303 -7.16 -3.18 16.78
N THR A 304 -8.48 -3.10 16.65
CA THR A 304 -9.17 -3.63 15.47
C THR A 304 -8.72 -2.81 14.27
N ILE A 305 -8.37 -3.48 13.17
CA ILE A 305 -7.81 -2.79 11.99
C ILE A 305 -8.74 -1.71 11.43
N TRP A 306 -10.06 -1.84 11.64
CA TRP A 306 -11.05 -0.83 11.25
C TRP A 306 -11.05 0.44 12.13
N GLU A 307 -10.57 0.31 13.36
CA GLU A 307 -10.53 1.35 14.40
C GLU A 307 -9.17 2.05 14.47
N ALA A 308 -8.15 1.49 13.82
CA ALA A 308 -6.88 2.15 13.58
C ALA A 308 -7.08 3.36 12.64
N THR A 309 -7.55 4.46 13.22
CA THR A 309 -7.53 5.77 12.57
C THR A 309 -6.08 6.23 12.50
N ASN A 310 -5.67 6.81 11.37
CA ASN A 310 -4.40 7.54 11.23
C ASN A 310 -4.34 8.69 12.26
N LYS A 311 -3.96 8.38 13.50
CA LYS A 311 -3.43 9.36 14.44
C LYS A 311 -1.92 9.34 14.24
N LEU A 312 -1.48 10.02 13.19
CA LEU A 312 -0.15 10.62 13.13
C LEU A 312 -0.31 12.09 13.51
#